data_AF-A0A7C3XPL3-F1
#
_entry.id   AF-A0A7C3XPL3-F1
#
_cell.length_a   1.000
_cell.length_b   1.000
_cell.length_c   1.000
_cell.angle_alpha   90.00
_cell.angle_beta   90.00
_cell.angle_gamma   90.00
#
_symmetry.space_group_name_H-M   'P 1'
#
loop_
_entity.id
_entity.type
_entity.pdbx_description
1 polymer ?
#
loop_
_entity_poly.entity_id
_entity_poly.type
_entity_poly.pdbx_seq_one_letter_code
_entity_poly.pdbx_strand_id
1 'polypeptide(L)'
;MKNARLFITILLGLITLFFIGCKPSETITQPVATTTTVTAIQPFLYDKYGYHGTVQAKGYLKIIYSSGACDESTGYDCGIYNYAMFHVDETYNIDLLNFIYSYAGSKFVDKNQRLIGLGCVRPKKEIYYFNSSKNIYDQPDGYIRGEDFIKLENSSAKNPVILQMTKSIETQEGGNNDCYSFFRDFKVVDTFDERYGQKQ
;
A
#
# COMPACT_ATOMS: atom_id res chain seq x y z
N MET A 1 -18.17 -67.26 -9.04
CA MET A 1 -18.27 -67.66 -10.46
C MET A 1 -17.34 -66.79 -11.29
N LYS A 2 -16.42 -67.44 -12.04
CA LYS A 2 -15.75 -67.06 -13.30
C LYS A 2 -15.25 -65.61 -13.45
N ASN A 3 -13.92 -65.38 -13.40
CA ASN A 3 -12.99 -65.24 -14.56
C ASN A 3 -13.20 -63.89 -15.30
N ALA A 4 -12.21 -63.07 -15.64
CA ALA A 4 -10.90 -63.41 -16.19
C ALA A 4 -9.89 -62.26 -16.03
N ARG A 5 -8.62 -62.64 -15.88
CA ARG A 5 -7.44 -61.83 -16.19
C ARG A 5 -7.25 -61.78 -17.70
N LEU A 6 -6.76 -60.66 -18.25
CA LEU A 6 -6.07 -60.67 -19.54
C LEU A 6 -4.82 -59.79 -19.47
N PHE A 7 -3.66 -60.47 -19.48
CA PHE A 7 -2.35 -59.97 -19.86
C PHE A 7 -2.22 -60.01 -21.38
N ILE A 8 -1.40 -59.13 -21.97
CA ILE A 8 -0.46 -59.35 -23.12
C ILE A 8 0.08 -57.95 -23.51
N THR A 9 1.34 -57.55 -23.27
CA THR A 9 2.68 -58.01 -23.74
C THR A 9 3.15 -57.27 -25.01
N ILE A 10 4.11 -56.35 -24.78
CA ILE A 10 5.35 -56.02 -25.54
C ILE A 10 5.26 -55.54 -27.01
N LEU A 11 5.86 -54.38 -27.29
CA LEU A 11 6.76 -54.24 -28.45
C LEU A 11 7.92 -53.28 -28.16
N LEU A 12 9.13 -53.79 -28.42
CA LEU A 12 10.42 -53.10 -28.36
C LEU A 12 10.51 -51.99 -29.42
N GLY A 13 11.17 -50.90 -29.05
CA GLY A 13 11.68 -49.89 -29.97
C GLY A 13 13.07 -49.46 -29.54
N LEU A 14 14.07 -50.24 -29.95
CA LEU A 14 15.49 -49.93 -29.84
C LEU A 14 15.83 -48.88 -30.92
N ILE A 15 16.21 -47.67 -30.53
CA ILE A 15 16.96 -46.75 -31.41
C ILE A 15 18.11 -46.17 -30.60
N THR A 16 19.28 -46.75 -30.82
CA THR A 16 20.58 -46.16 -30.53
C THR A 16 20.90 -45.15 -31.64
N LEU A 17 21.11 -43.89 -31.27
CA LEU A 17 21.74 -42.90 -32.14
C LEU A 17 22.85 -42.20 -31.35
N PHE A 18 24.07 -42.53 -31.74
CA PHE A 18 25.31 -41.86 -31.38
C PHE A 18 25.23 -40.39 -31.81
N PHE A 19 25.39 -39.46 -30.87
CA PHE A 19 25.90 -38.12 -31.18
C PHE A 19 27.23 -37.91 -30.46
N ILE A 20 28.25 -37.80 -31.29
CA ILE A 20 29.64 -37.54 -30.98
C ILE A 20 29.76 -36.07 -30.56
N GLY A 21 30.36 -35.86 -29.39
CA GLY A 21 31.32 -34.79 -29.10
C GLY A 21 30.97 -33.36 -29.54
N CYS A 22 30.37 -32.61 -28.62
CA CYS A 22 30.72 -31.20 -28.41
C CYS A 22 30.85 -31.01 -26.90
N LYS A 23 32.08 -30.77 -26.41
CA LYS A 23 32.28 -30.34 -25.02
C LYS A 23 31.50 -29.03 -24.85
N PRO A 24 30.65 -28.88 -23.81
CA PRO A 24 30.08 -27.58 -23.51
C PRO A 24 31.26 -26.65 -23.24
N SER A 25 31.39 -25.61 -24.06
CA SER A 25 32.17 -24.44 -23.67
C SER A 25 31.56 -23.96 -22.36
N GLU A 26 32.33 -24.00 -21.28
CA GLU A 26 31.96 -23.37 -20.03
C GLU A 26 31.80 -21.88 -20.33
N THR A 27 30.56 -21.46 -20.58
CA THR A 27 30.23 -20.04 -20.58
C THR A 27 30.48 -19.57 -19.17
N ILE A 28 31.61 -18.88 -18.98
CA ILE A 28 31.89 -18.11 -17.77
C ILE A 28 30.83 -17.01 -17.75
N THR A 29 29.69 -17.29 -17.12
CA THR A 29 28.71 -16.28 -16.76
C THR A 29 29.39 -15.41 -15.72
N GLN A 30 30.04 -14.33 -16.17
CA GLN A 30 30.46 -13.28 -15.27
C GLN A 30 29.23 -12.86 -14.45
N PRO A 31 29.35 -12.70 -13.12
CA PRO A 31 28.27 -12.13 -12.35
C PRO A 31 27.96 -10.77 -12.98
N VAL A 32 26.80 -10.67 -13.62
CA VAL A 32 26.24 -9.37 -13.99
C VAL A 32 26.11 -8.66 -12.66
N ALA A 33 26.97 -7.65 -12.44
CA ALA A 33 26.82 -6.77 -11.32
C ALA A 33 25.44 -6.14 -11.47
N THR A 34 24.47 -6.68 -10.72
CA THR A 34 23.17 -6.05 -10.57
C THR A 34 23.47 -4.73 -9.91
N THR A 35 23.55 -3.67 -10.71
CA THR A 35 23.58 -2.31 -10.21
C THR A 35 22.23 -2.12 -9.54
N THR A 36 22.15 -2.46 -8.26
CA THR A 36 21.05 -2.03 -7.39
C THR A 36 21.18 -0.52 -7.35
N THR A 37 20.49 0.15 -8.27
CA THR A 37 20.18 1.55 -8.11
C THR A 37 19.46 1.68 -6.78
N VAL A 38 20.21 2.08 -5.75
CA VAL A 38 19.65 2.49 -4.47
C VAL A 38 18.84 3.72 -4.81
N THR A 39 17.55 3.54 -5.11
CA THR A 39 16.62 4.66 -5.24
C THR A 39 16.76 5.46 -3.95
N ALA A 40 17.20 6.72 -4.08
CA ALA A 40 17.37 7.59 -2.92
C ALA A 40 16.03 7.66 -2.19
N ILE A 41 16.01 7.11 -0.97
CA ILE A 41 14.88 7.23 -0.08
C ILE A 41 14.77 8.71 0.29
N GLN A 42 13.64 9.33 0.00
CA GLN A 42 13.32 10.65 0.51
C GLN A 42 12.62 10.48 1.86
N PRO A 43 13.29 10.73 3.00
CA PRO A 43 12.67 10.61 4.30
C PRO A 43 11.54 11.65 4.43
N PHE A 44 10.49 11.29 5.16
CA PHE A 44 9.41 12.22 5.46
C PHE A 44 9.90 13.34 6.37
N LEU A 45 9.72 14.59 5.95
CA LEU A 45 10.19 15.77 6.66
C LEU A 45 9.30 16.98 6.36
N TYR A 46 9.46 18.03 7.16
CA TYR A 46 8.86 19.34 6.95
C TYR A 46 9.92 20.35 6.51
N ASP A 47 9.72 21.00 5.36
CA ASP A 47 10.57 22.10 4.89
C ASP A 47 9.73 23.31 4.44
N LYS A 48 10.36 24.23 3.69
CA LYS A 48 9.70 25.44 3.17
C LYS A 48 8.51 25.18 2.24
N TYR A 49 8.37 23.98 1.70
CA TYR A 49 7.25 23.55 0.86
C TYR A 49 6.19 22.76 1.64
N GLY A 50 6.46 22.43 2.92
CA GLY A 50 5.59 21.65 3.79
C GLY A 50 6.04 20.20 3.96
N TYR A 51 5.14 19.38 4.50
CA TYR A 51 5.40 17.96 4.69
C TYR A 51 5.44 17.20 3.37
N HIS A 52 6.50 16.41 3.16
CA HIS A 52 6.65 15.56 1.98
C HIS A 52 7.65 14.42 2.25
N GLY A 53 7.72 13.45 1.34
CA GLY A 53 8.61 12.29 1.43
C GLY A 53 7.88 11.01 1.87
N THR A 54 8.63 10.00 2.24
CA THR A 54 8.13 8.67 2.61
C THR A 54 8.39 8.37 4.08
N VAL A 55 7.38 7.82 4.75
CA VAL A 55 7.44 7.39 6.15
C VAL A 55 6.92 5.97 6.31
N GLN A 56 7.35 5.30 7.38
CA GLN A 56 6.76 4.05 7.84
C GLN A 56 6.19 4.23 9.25
N ALA A 57 5.02 3.64 9.46
CA ALA A 57 4.36 3.61 10.76
C ALA A 57 3.78 2.22 11.01
N LYS A 58 3.97 1.72 12.23
CA LYS A 58 3.34 0.50 12.71
C LYS A 58 2.01 0.84 13.37
N GLY A 59 1.00 0.05 13.07
CA GLY A 59 -0.36 0.40 13.44
C GLY A 59 -1.41 -0.54 12.86
N TYR A 60 -2.66 -0.10 12.88
CA TYR A 60 -3.77 -0.88 12.36
C TYR A 60 -4.88 -0.01 11.77
N LEU A 61 -5.69 -0.62 10.92
CA LEU A 61 -6.84 0.01 10.29
C LEU A 61 -8.00 0.17 11.29
N LYS A 62 -8.58 1.36 11.33
CA LYS A 62 -9.88 1.66 11.94
C LYS A 62 -10.84 2.15 10.87
N ILE A 63 -12.06 1.62 10.87
CA ILE A 63 -13.14 2.13 10.04
C ILE A 63 -14.02 3.04 10.88
N ILE A 64 -14.17 4.29 10.45
CA ILE A 64 -15.03 5.29 11.10
C ILE A 64 -16.18 5.62 10.15
N TYR A 65 -17.40 5.50 10.65
CA TYR A 65 -18.61 5.87 9.90
C TYR A 65 -18.87 7.35 10.12
N SER A 66 -18.91 8.14 9.06
CA SER A 66 -19.26 9.56 9.15
C SER A 66 -20.00 10.01 7.90
N SER A 67 -20.96 10.91 8.09
CA SER A 67 -21.67 11.56 7.01
C SER A 67 -20.71 12.43 6.19
N GLY A 68 -20.87 12.42 4.88
CA GLY A 68 -20.21 13.38 4.02
C GLY A 68 -20.55 14.83 4.37
N ALA A 69 -19.79 15.76 3.79
CA ALA A 69 -20.13 17.17 3.91
C ALA A 69 -21.42 17.45 3.11
N CYS A 70 -22.52 17.59 3.84
CA CYS A 70 -23.81 17.97 3.29
C CYS A 70 -23.75 19.41 2.76
N ASP A 71 -24.02 19.59 1.47
CA ASP A 71 -24.48 20.87 0.95
C ASP A 71 -25.91 20.69 0.43
N GLU A 72 -26.87 20.90 1.33
CA GLU A 72 -28.30 20.81 1.03
C GLU A 72 -28.72 21.74 -0.13
N SER A 73 -27.95 22.80 -0.41
CA SER A 73 -28.24 23.73 -1.51
C SER A 73 -27.97 23.15 -2.90
N THR A 74 -27.19 22.06 -2.96
CA THR A 74 -26.80 21.40 -4.21
C THR A 74 -27.58 20.10 -4.47
N GLY A 75 -28.45 19.69 -3.54
CA GLY A 75 -29.27 18.48 -3.66
C GLY A 75 -28.50 17.15 -3.58
N TYR A 76 -27.25 17.19 -3.07
CA TYR A 76 -26.44 15.99 -2.91
C TYR A 76 -26.85 15.20 -1.67
N ASP A 77 -27.11 13.90 -1.87
CA ASP A 77 -27.40 12.95 -0.81
C ASP A 77 -26.17 12.79 0.09
N CYS A 78 -26.36 12.99 1.40
CA CYS A 78 -25.33 12.87 2.42
C CYS A 78 -25.01 11.40 2.66
N GLY A 79 -24.29 10.78 1.74
CA GLY A 79 -23.83 9.41 1.90
C GLY A 79 -23.09 9.22 3.23
N ILE A 80 -23.38 8.12 3.92
CA ILE A 80 -22.53 7.65 5.01
C ILE A 80 -21.32 6.98 4.37
N TYR A 81 -20.13 7.49 4.69
CA TYR A 81 -18.87 6.93 4.20
C TYR A 81 -18.19 6.09 5.29
N ASN A 82 -17.57 5.00 4.84
CA ASN A 82 -16.73 4.14 5.66
C ASN A 82 -15.28 4.64 5.58
N TYR A 83 -14.90 5.58 6.42
CA TYR A 83 -13.57 6.16 6.42
C TYR A 83 -12.54 5.18 6.93
N ALA A 84 -11.56 4.87 6.09
CA ALA A 84 -10.38 4.11 6.45
C ALA A 84 -9.37 5.04 7.12
N MET A 85 -9.13 4.84 8.41
CA MET A 85 -8.16 5.59 9.20
C MET A 85 -7.08 4.64 9.70
N PHE A 86 -5.81 5.00 9.57
CA PHE A 86 -4.70 4.24 10.13
C PHE A 86 -4.34 4.77 11.51
N HIS A 87 -4.46 3.92 12.53
CA HIS A 87 -4.00 4.21 13.89
C HIS A 87 -2.51 3.97 14.00
N VAL A 88 -1.76 5.00 14.38
CA VAL A 88 -0.30 4.93 14.52
C VAL A 88 0.07 4.57 15.97
N ASP A 89 0.52 3.34 16.18
CA ASP A 89 1.08 2.88 17.45
C ASP A 89 2.53 3.36 17.62
N GLU A 90 3.35 3.17 16.58
CA GLU A 90 4.79 3.39 16.59
C GLU A 90 5.31 3.92 15.24
N THR A 91 6.28 4.83 15.27
CA THR A 91 7.03 5.29 14.10
C THR A 91 8.42 5.76 14.54
N TYR A 92 9.43 5.63 13.67
CA TYR A 92 10.77 6.20 13.90
C TYR A 92 10.92 7.63 13.39
N ASN A 93 9.89 8.19 12.75
CA ASN A 93 9.96 9.52 12.18
C ASN A 93 9.16 10.53 13.02
N ILE A 94 9.87 11.43 13.71
CA ILE A 94 9.27 12.46 14.57
C ILE A 94 8.38 13.43 13.79
N ASP A 95 8.68 13.68 12.51
CA ASP A 95 7.93 14.62 11.69
C ASP A 95 6.54 14.07 11.34
N LEU A 96 6.34 12.74 11.34
CA LEU A 96 4.99 12.15 11.25
C LEU A 96 4.13 12.45 12.48
N LEU A 97 4.72 12.42 13.68
CA LEU A 97 4.00 12.81 14.89
C LEU A 97 3.65 14.30 14.83
N ASN A 98 4.60 15.16 14.45
CA ASN A 98 4.36 16.59 14.25
C ASN A 98 3.27 16.86 13.21
N PHE A 99 3.23 16.09 12.12
CA PHE A 99 2.18 16.13 11.12
C PHE A 99 0.80 15.87 11.75
N ILE A 100 0.65 14.79 12.52
CA ILE A 100 -0.61 14.46 13.20
C ILE A 100 -1.06 15.62 14.11
N TYR A 101 -0.14 16.22 14.86
CA TYR A 101 -0.44 17.38 15.72
C TYR A 101 -0.84 18.62 14.91
N SER A 102 -0.14 18.89 13.80
CA SER A 102 -0.34 20.09 12.98
C SER A 102 -1.69 20.06 12.25
N TYR A 103 -2.18 18.88 11.88
CA TYR A 103 -3.45 18.69 11.16
C TYR A 103 -4.61 18.24 12.06
N ALA A 104 -4.49 18.37 13.38
CA ALA A 104 -5.51 17.93 14.35
C ALA A 104 -6.92 18.55 14.19
N GLY A 105 -7.07 19.62 13.40
CA GLY A 105 -8.36 20.21 13.06
C GLY A 105 -9.00 19.63 11.78
N SER A 106 -8.28 18.78 11.05
CA SER A 106 -8.76 18.10 9.86
C SER A 106 -9.64 16.91 10.24
N LYS A 107 -10.74 16.69 9.51
CA LYS A 107 -11.57 15.47 9.68
C LYS A 107 -10.83 14.18 9.32
N PHE A 108 -9.68 14.30 8.66
CA PHE A 108 -8.84 13.19 8.21
C PHE A 108 -7.66 12.89 9.15
N VAL A 109 -7.55 13.60 10.28
CA VAL A 109 -6.50 13.37 11.28
C VAL A 109 -7.10 13.52 12.67
N ASP A 110 -6.96 12.49 13.52
CA ASP A 110 -7.33 12.56 14.93
C ASP A 110 -6.06 12.50 15.78
N LYS A 111 -5.65 13.64 16.37
CA LYS A 111 -4.45 13.68 17.22
C LYS A 111 -4.56 12.86 18.50
N ASN A 112 -5.76 12.74 19.07
CA ASN A 112 -5.97 12.08 20.36
C ASN A 112 -5.88 10.56 20.18
N GLN A 113 -6.32 10.07 19.02
CA GLN A 113 -6.23 8.67 18.64
C GLN A 113 -5.08 8.37 17.69
N ARG A 114 -4.22 9.35 17.35
CA ARG A 114 -3.14 9.21 16.36
C ARG A 114 -3.59 8.57 15.04
N LEU A 115 -4.73 9.03 14.52
CA LEU A 115 -5.31 8.50 13.29
C LEU A 115 -4.93 9.36 12.09
N ILE A 116 -4.65 8.70 10.96
CA ILE A 116 -4.40 9.33 9.66
C ILE A 116 -5.35 8.73 8.63
N GLY A 117 -6.05 9.57 7.87
CA GLY A 117 -6.97 9.16 6.82
C GLY A 117 -6.26 8.52 5.62
N LEU A 118 -6.72 7.33 5.24
CA LEU A 118 -6.30 6.60 4.04
C LEU A 118 -7.29 6.75 2.87
N GLY A 119 -8.50 7.26 3.14
CA GLY A 119 -9.59 7.36 2.17
C GLY A 119 -10.87 6.67 2.64
N CYS A 120 -11.67 6.15 1.72
CA CYS A 120 -12.93 5.45 2.00
C CYS A 120 -12.90 4.01 1.51
N VAL A 121 -13.55 3.11 2.26
CA VAL A 121 -13.74 1.71 1.87
C VAL A 121 -14.91 1.57 0.90
N ARG A 122 -14.72 0.84 -0.21
CA ARG A 122 -15.79 0.42 -1.13
C ARG A 122 -16.18 -1.05 -0.94
N PRO A 123 -17.40 -1.44 -1.36
CA PRO A 123 -17.85 -2.85 -1.33
C PRO A 123 -16.93 -3.82 -2.07
N LYS A 124 -16.12 -3.34 -3.03
CA LYS A 124 -15.16 -4.14 -3.79
C LYS A 124 -13.86 -4.49 -3.04
N LYS A 125 -13.80 -4.27 -1.72
CA LYS A 125 -12.61 -4.55 -0.88
C LYS A 125 -11.39 -3.73 -1.32
N GLU A 126 -11.59 -2.43 -1.44
CA GLU A 126 -10.54 -1.47 -1.75
C GLU A 126 -10.77 -0.21 -0.92
N ILE A 127 -9.68 0.50 -0.61
CA ILE A 127 -9.72 1.87 -0.10
C ILE A 127 -9.40 2.78 -1.27
N TYR A 128 -10.28 3.73 -1.60
CA TYR A 128 -10.02 4.76 -2.60
C TYR A 128 -9.82 6.10 -1.92
N TYR A 129 -8.98 6.95 -2.50
CA TYR A 129 -8.72 8.28 -1.97
C TYR A 129 -8.53 9.31 -3.07
N PHE A 130 -8.80 10.56 -2.71
CA PHE A 130 -8.40 11.76 -3.43
C PHE A 130 -7.29 12.45 -2.64
N ASN A 131 -6.30 13.00 -3.34
CA ASN A 131 -5.16 13.72 -2.77
C ASN A 131 -5.01 15.15 -3.33
N SER A 132 -5.90 15.56 -4.25
CA SER A 132 -5.96 16.92 -4.79
C SER A 132 -7.40 17.46 -4.86
N SER A 133 -7.57 18.78 -4.70
CA SER A 133 -8.86 19.49 -4.85
C SER A 133 -9.38 19.53 -6.28
N LYS A 134 -8.53 19.23 -7.27
CA LYS A 134 -8.79 19.62 -8.66
C LYS A 134 -9.73 18.67 -9.39
N ASN A 135 -10.02 17.50 -8.84
CA ASN A 135 -10.81 16.47 -9.50
C ASN A 135 -11.90 15.91 -8.58
N ILE A 136 -12.86 16.75 -8.21
CA ILE A 136 -14.02 16.33 -7.41
C ILE A 136 -15.04 15.49 -8.22
N TYR A 137 -14.85 15.33 -9.54
CA TYR A 137 -15.94 14.88 -10.41
C TYR A 137 -15.89 13.50 -11.03
N ASP A 138 -14.78 12.76 -11.14
CA ASP A 138 -14.92 11.43 -11.80
C ASP A 138 -13.99 10.28 -11.40
N GLN A 139 -12.77 10.51 -10.92
CA GLN A 139 -11.84 9.40 -10.64
C GLN A 139 -11.01 9.63 -9.37
N PRO A 140 -10.96 8.65 -8.44
CA PRO A 140 -10.01 8.65 -7.33
C PRO A 140 -8.58 8.81 -7.83
N ASP A 141 -7.77 9.56 -7.09
CA ASP A 141 -6.34 9.73 -7.39
C ASP A 141 -5.55 8.44 -7.14
N GLY A 142 -6.07 7.55 -6.28
CA GLY A 142 -5.47 6.24 -6.06
C GLY A 142 -6.32 5.27 -5.25
N TYR A 143 -5.77 4.06 -5.12
CA TYR A 143 -6.42 2.91 -4.49
C TYR A 143 -5.42 2.10 -3.66
N ILE A 144 -5.87 1.56 -2.52
CA ILE A 144 -5.23 0.48 -1.78
C ILE A 144 -6.07 -0.78 -2.00
N ARG A 145 -5.47 -1.83 -2.58
CA ARG A 145 -6.19 -3.02 -3.07
C ARG A 145 -5.33 -4.28 -2.95
N GLY A 146 -5.94 -5.44 -3.17
CA GLY A 146 -5.23 -6.72 -3.19
C GLY A 146 -4.66 -7.10 -1.82
N GLU A 147 -3.42 -7.60 -1.79
CA GLU A 147 -2.77 -8.07 -0.57
C GLU A 147 -2.61 -6.97 0.49
N ASP A 148 -2.28 -5.74 0.08
CA ASP A 148 -2.13 -4.61 1.01
C ASP A 148 -3.46 -4.30 1.73
N PHE A 149 -4.57 -4.28 0.99
CA PHE A 149 -5.89 -4.10 1.58
C PHE A 149 -6.23 -5.24 2.54
N ILE A 150 -6.00 -6.49 2.15
CA ILE A 150 -6.31 -7.66 2.99
C ILE A 150 -5.49 -7.63 4.29
N LYS A 151 -4.20 -7.27 4.22
CA LYS A 151 -3.35 -7.13 5.42
C LYS A 151 -3.86 -6.01 6.32
N LEU A 152 -4.25 -4.86 5.77
CA LEU A 152 -4.83 -3.75 6.52
C LEU A 152 -6.19 -4.12 7.14
N GLU A 153 -7.09 -4.74 6.38
CA GLU A 153 -8.42 -5.17 6.83
C GLU A 153 -8.32 -6.15 8.03
N ASN A 154 -7.32 -7.02 8.03
CA ASN A 154 -7.09 -7.99 9.11
C ASN A 154 -6.17 -7.47 10.23
N SER A 155 -5.70 -6.22 10.14
CA SER A 155 -4.85 -5.62 11.18
C SER A 155 -5.67 -5.22 12.41
N SER A 156 -5.03 -5.23 13.58
CA SER A 156 -5.64 -4.79 14.85
C SER A 156 -4.56 -4.37 15.85
N ALA A 157 -4.96 -3.82 16.99
CA ALA A 157 -4.03 -3.50 18.07
C ALA A 157 -3.19 -4.71 18.55
N LYS A 158 -3.68 -5.95 18.39
CA LYS A 158 -2.94 -7.18 18.73
C LYS A 158 -2.10 -7.72 17.57
N ASN A 159 -2.44 -7.35 16.34
CA ASN A 159 -1.77 -7.77 15.13
C ASN A 159 -1.56 -6.57 14.20
N PRO A 160 -0.67 -5.64 14.58
CA PRO A 160 -0.42 -4.44 13.79
C PRO A 160 0.39 -4.76 12.54
N VAL A 161 0.27 -3.92 11.53
CA VAL A 161 1.05 -3.94 10.29
C VAL A 161 1.95 -2.72 10.21
N ILE A 162 3.00 -2.79 9.40
CA ILE A 162 3.81 -1.62 9.07
C ILE A 162 3.32 -1.08 7.73
N LEU A 163 2.86 0.17 7.75
CA LEU A 163 2.39 0.87 6.56
C LEU A 163 3.44 1.90 6.15
N GLN A 164 3.96 1.74 4.93
CA GLN A 164 4.73 2.76 4.24
C GLN A 164 3.77 3.72 3.54
N MET A 165 3.96 5.03 3.75
CA MET A 165 3.13 6.09 3.22
C MET A 165 4.00 7.16 2.56
N THR A 166 3.63 7.64 1.38
CA THR A 166 4.36 8.71 0.68
C THR A 166 3.48 9.93 0.47
N LYS A 167 4.00 11.11 0.84
CA LYS A 167 3.36 12.41 0.65
C LYS A 167 4.11 13.22 -0.41
N SER A 168 3.38 13.73 -1.41
CA SER A 168 3.90 14.71 -2.37
C SER A 168 3.65 16.14 -1.85
N ILE A 169 4.53 17.08 -2.20
CA ILE A 169 4.37 18.51 -1.88
C ILE A 169 3.03 19.06 -2.39
N GLU A 170 2.55 18.57 -3.53
CA GLU A 170 1.34 19.06 -4.20
C GLU A 170 0.03 18.64 -3.52
N THR A 171 0.10 17.73 -2.55
CA THR A 171 -1.07 17.27 -1.79
C THR A 171 -1.43 18.28 -0.72
N GLN A 172 -2.12 19.34 -1.14
CA GLN A 172 -2.79 20.27 -0.22
C GLN A 172 -4.17 19.72 0.13
N GLU A 173 -4.68 20.05 1.33
CA GLU A 173 -6.09 19.83 1.65
C GLU A 173 -6.94 20.53 0.59
N GLY A 174 -7.43 19.73 -0.34
CA GLY A 174 -8.30 20.17 -1.40
C GLY A 174 -9.73 20.05 -0.92
N GLY A 175 -10.51 21.13 -1.04
CA GLY A 175 -11.83 21.28 -0.45
C GLY A 175 -12.76 20.06 -0.55
N ASN A 176 -13.59 19.92 0.49
CA ASN A 176 -14.80 19.10 0.62
C ASN A 176 -14.82 17.65 0.08
N ASN A 177 -13.68 17.06 -0.28
CA ASN A 177 -13.63 15.67 -0.72
C ASN A 177 -13.80 14.77 0.49
N ASP A 178 -14.96 14.14 0.59
CA ASP A 178 -15.25 13.21 1.67
C ASP A 178 -14.18 12.13 1.77
N CYS A 179 -13.77 11.50 0.67
CA CYS A 179 -12.78 10.42 0.70
C CYS A 179 -11.33 10.89 0.45
N TYR A 180 -10.81 11.82 1.26
CA TYR A 180 -9.46 12.38 1.08
C TYR A 180 -8.37 11.62 1.86
N SER A 181 -7.14 11.65 1.33
CA SER A 181 -5.92 11.34 2.07
C SER A 181 -4.80 12.34 1.79
N PHE A 182 -4.03 12.65 2.83
CA PHE A 182 -2.83 13.47 2.73
C PHE A 182 -1.64 12.78 2.06
N PHE A 183 -1.72 11.45 1.92
CA PHE A 183 -0.68 10.62 1.33
C PHE A 183 -1.17 10.08 -0.02
N ARG A 184 -0.25 9.92 -0.97
CA ARG A 184 -0.54 9.45 -2.34
C ARG A 184 -0.25 7.97 -2.52
N ASP A 185 0.76 7.42 -1.85
CA ASP A 185 1.18 6.03 -2.09
C ASP A 185 1.22 5.27 -0.77
N PHE A 186 0.72 4.03 -0.78
CA PHE A 186 0.60 3.16 0.39
C PHE A 186 1.13 1.76 0.07
N LYS A 187 1.85 1.17 1.00
CA LYS A 187 2.32 -0.22 0.89
C LYS A 187 2.47 -0.85 2.27
N VAL A 188 1.93 -2.04 2.47
CA VAL A 188 2.19 -2.82 3.68
C VAL A 188 3.54 -3.51 3.52
N VAL A 189 4.44 -3.29 4.48
CA VAL A 189 5.81 -3.83 4.47
C VAL A 189 6.03 -4.71 5.70
N ASP A 190 6.99 -5.63 5.61
CA ASP A 190 7.21 -6.63 6.66
C ASP A 190 8.13 -6.13 7.78
N THR A 191 8.98 -5.13 7.52
CA THR A 191 9.95 -4.59 8.48
C THR A 191 10.10 -3.08 8.35
N PHE A 192 10.50 -2.42 9.45
CA PHE A 192 10.92 -1.03 9.41
C PHE A 192 12.26 -0.92 8.67
N ASP A 193 12.35 0.04 7.76
CA ASP A 193 13.60 0.50 7.19
C ASP A 193 14.01 1.78 7.91
N GLU A 194 15.03 1.67 8.76
CA GLU A 194 15.51 2.76 9.63
C GLU A 194 15.92 4.01 8.84
N ARG A 195 16.20 3.88 7.54
CA ARG A 195 16.51 5.02 6.67
C ARG A 195 15.35 6.01 6.54
N TYR A 196 14.10 5.59 6.81
CA TYR A 196 12.94 6.49 6.85
C TYR A 196 12.79 7.26 8.19
N GLY A 197 13.55 6.88 9.23
CA GLY A 197 13.51 7.52 10.55
C GLY A 197 14.66 8.51 10.83
N GLN A 198 15.70 8.51 10.01
CA GLN A 198 16.89 9.35 10.23
C GLN A 198 16.69 10.74 9.60
N LYS A 199 16.86 11.81 10.37
CA LYS A 199 17.14 13.14 9.80
C LYS A 199 18.54 13.08 9.22
N GLN A 200 18.66 13.20 7.90
CA GLN A 200 19.97 13.42 7.26
C GLN A 200 20.52 14.78 7.64
#